data_AF-A0A6V7IYW9-F1
#
_entry.id   AF-A0A6V7IYW9-F1
#
_cell.length_a   1.000
_cell.length_b   1.000
_cell.length_c   1.000
_cell.angle_alpha   90.00
_cell.angle_beta   90.00
_cell.angle_gamma   90.00
#
_symmetry.space_group_name_H-M   'P 1'
#
loop_
_entity.id
_entity.type
_entity.pdbx_description
1 polymer ?
#
loop_
_entity_poly.entity_id
_entity_poly.type
_entity_poly.pdbx_seq_one_letter_code
_entity_poly.pdbx_strand_id
1 'polypeptide(L)'
;KTLSKGLKVPVTCKLRVFPEIDKTIAYAKMLESSGAKLLTVHGRTREQKGPMTGLASWTHIKAVREAIKVPIFANGNIQCIQDVERCIEETGVQGVMSAEGNLFNPFIFEGCYPPSWEPAEEYLDLVEKYPAPPSYIRGHLFKLFQQTLCRPENADERAILASNSTMDCFREVVRRLKEKYLPFHEGKVRWQCENE
;
A
#
# COMPACT_ATOMS: atom_id res chain seq x y z
N LYS A 1 17.28 -0.53 -29.80
CA LYS A 1 17.07 0.83 -29.25
C LYS A 1 16.93 0.72 -27.73
N THR A 2 17.54 1.60 -26.94
CA THR A 2 17.35 1.63 -25.48
C THR A 2 15.99 2.25 -25.12
N LEU A 3 15.39 1.88 -23.98
CA LEU A 3 14.07 2.39 -23.56
C LEU A 3 14.01 3.92 -23.53
N SER A 4 15.01 4.56 -22.90
CA SER A 4 15.05 6.03 -22.71
C SER A 4 15.19 6.82 -24.02
N LYS A 5 15.76 6.24 -25.07
CA LYS A 5 15.88 6.87 -26.40
C LYS A 5 14.79 6.42 -27.38
N GLY A 6 14.09 5.34 -27.07
CA GLY A 6 13.13 4.68 -27.97
C GLY A 6 11.68 5.07 -27.72
N LEU A 7 11.36 5.63 -26.56
CA LEU A 7 10.00 5.97 -26.15
C LEU A 7 9.81 7.49 -26.07
N LYS A 8 8.61 7.97 -26.43
CA LYS A 8 8.22 9.38 -26.26
C LYS A 8 7.72 9.69 -24.84
N VAL A 9 7.36 8.65 -24.08
CA VAL A 9 6.91 8.76 -22.69
C VAL A 9 8.11 8.70 -21.73
N PRO A 10 8.05 9.39 -20.57
CA PRO A 10 9.12 9.33 -19.58
C PRO A 10 9.34 7.90 -19.07
N VAL A 11 10.61 7.46 -19.03
CA VAL A 11 11.00 6.20 -18.41
C VAL A 11 11.37 6.48 -16.95
N THR A 12 10.74 5.78 -16.01
CA THR A 12 11.05 5.87 -14.56
C THR A 12 11.66 4.55 -14.08
N CYS A 13 12.34 4.57 -12.92
CA CYS A 13 12.91 3.37 -12.33
C CYS A 13 12.56 3.26 -10.84
N LYS A 14 12.19 2.06 -10.40
CA LYS A 14 12.00 1.73 -8.98
C LYS A 14 13.11 0.81 -8.52
N LEU A 15 13.78 1.16 -7.44
CA LEU A 15 14.88 0.37 -6.87
C LEU A 15 14.64 0.04 -5.38
N ARG A 16 15.41 -0.93 -4.90
CA ARG A 16 15.65 -1.22 -3.48
C ARG A 16 17.08 -0.80 -3.14
N VAL A 17 17.32 -0.43 -1.89
CA VAL A 17 18.65 0.00 -1.43
C VAL A 17 19.59 -1.19 -1.25
N PHE A 18 20.90 -0.93 -1.30
CA PHE A 18 21.92 -1.87 -0.81
C PHE A 18 22.16 -1.65 0.69
N PRO A 19 22.81 -2.59 1.39
CA PRO A 19 23.24 -2.36 2.77
C PRO A 19 24.15 -1.13 2.91
N GLU A 20 24.98 -0.86 1.90
CA GLU A 20 25.86 0.30 1.86
C GLU A 20 25.18 1.48 1.15
N ILE A 21 25.18 2.65 1.81
CA ILE A 21 24.63 3.90 1.27
C ILE A 21 25.34 4.29 -0.04
N ASP A 22 26.67 4.25 -0.08
CA ASP A 22 27.46 4.66 -1.24
C ASP A 22 27.16 3.80 -2.48
N LYS A 23 26.95 2.50 -2.28
CA LYS A 23 26.56 1.58 -3.35
C LYS A 23 25.16 1.91 -3.88
N THR A 24 24.25 2.28 -3.00
CA THR A 24 22.91 2.76 -3.37
C THR A 24 22.98 4.05 -4.17
N ILE A 25 23.81 5.02 -3.75
CA ILE A 25 24.04 6.27 -4.47
C ILE A 25 24.62 6.02 -5.86
N ALA A 26 25.66 5.17 -5.95
CA ALA A 26 26.29 4.83 -7.23
C ALA A 26 25.28 4.21 -8.20
N TYR A 27 24.42 3.32 -7.70
CA TYR A 27 23.36 2.70 -8.50
C TYR A 27 22.31 3.71 -8.96
N ALA A 28 21.89 4.64 -8.09
CA ALA A 28 20.95 5.70 -8.45
C ALA A 28 21.52 6.65 -9.52
N LYS A 29 22.79 7.06 -9.41
CA LYS A 29 23.48 7.87 -10.43
C LYS A 29 23.57 7.16 -11.78
N MET A 30 23.80 5.85 -11.77
CA MET A 30 23.79 5.03 -12.99
C MET A 30 22.41 5.01 -13.66
N LEU A 31 21.32 4.91 -12.88
CA LEU A 31 19.95 4.96 -13.42
C LEU A 31 19.61 6.34 -13.99
N GLU A 32 20.01 7.41 -13.30
CA GLU A 32 19.87 8.79 -13.78
C GLU A 32 20.61 9.00 -15.10
N SER A 33 21.88 8.61 -15.19
CA SER A 33 22.69 8.76 -16.41
C SER A 33 22.19 7.89 -17.57
N SER A 34 21.49 6.80 -17.27
CA SER A 34 20.81 5.94 -18.25
C SER A 34 19.52 6.58 -18.83
N GLY A 35 19.11 7.74 -18.29
CA GLY A 35 18.01 8.54 -18.79
C GLY A 35 16.69 8.37 -18.03
N ALA A 36 16.71 7.80 -16.82
CA ALA A 36 15.52 7.77 -15.96
C ALA A 36 15.07 9.20 -15.64
N LYS A 37 13.77 9.47 -15.72
CA LYS A 37 13.18 10.80 -15.48
C LYS A 37 12.64 11.00 -14.06
N LEU A 38 12.45 9.90 -13.33
CA LEU A 38 12.06 9.86 -11.92
C LEU A 38 12.56 8.54 -11.32
N LEU A 39 13.03 8.59 -10.07
CA LEU A 39 13.37 7.39 -9.31
C LEU A 39 12.38 7.17 -8.17
N THR A 40 11.98 5.92 -7.94
CA THR A 40 11.31 5.52 -6.70
C THR A 40 12.26 4.66 -5.88
N VAL A 41 12.62 5.12 -4.68
CA VAL A 41 13.59 4.43 -3.81
C VAL A 41 12.83 3.75 -2.67
N HIS A 42 12.81 2.41 -2.67
CA HIS A 42 12.32 1.65 -1.53
C HIS A 42 13.46 1.49 -0.52
N GLY A 43 13.31 2.06 0.68
CA GLY A 43 14.33 2.05 1.73
C GLY A 43 14.67 0.68 2.32
N ARG A 44 14.20 -0.42 1.72
CA ARG A 44 14.51 -1.80 2.13
C ARG A 44 15.44 -2.46 1.15
N THR A 45 16.35 -3.29 1.66
CA THR A 45 17.18 -4.18 0.84
C THR A 45 16.35 -5.27 0.19
N ARG A 46 16.93 -6.02 -0.75
CA ARG A 46 16.25 -7.15 -1.41
C ARG A 46 15.92 -8.28 -0.44
N GLU A 47 16.76 -8.44 0.59
CA GLU A 47 16.71 -9.49 1.61
C GLU A 47 15.64 -9.17 2.67
N GLN A 48 15.27 -7.91 2.84
CA GLN A 48 14.15 -7.48 3.69
C GLN A 48 12.79 -7.79 3.05
N LYS A 49 12.31 -9.02 3.28
CA LYS A 49 11.02 -9.54 2.80
C LYS A 49 10.40 -10.52 3.78
N GLY A 50 9.08 -10.69 3.72
CA GLY A 50 8.35 -11.65 4.55
C GLY A 50 8.55 -11.35 6.05
N PRO A 51 8.93 -12.35 6.88
CA PRO A 51 9.22 -12.13 8.30
C PRO A 51 10.34 -11.10 8.57
N MET A 52 11.24 -10.90 7.61
CA MET A 52 12.41 -10.01 7.73
C MET A 52 12.17 -8.62 7.14
N THR A 53 10.91 -8.22 6.93
CA THR A 53 10.56 -6.96 6.24
C THR A 53 11.14 -5.73 6.94
N GLY A 54 11.00 -5.63 8.26
CA GLY A 54 11.56 -4.52 9.05
C GLY A 54 11.17 -3.11 8.57
N LEU A 55 11.89 -2.11 9.06
CA LEU A 55 11.72 -0.71 8.68
C LEU A 55 12.51 -0.37 7.40
N ALA A 56 11.94 0.49 6.57
CA ALA A 56 12.60 1.11 5.45
C ALA A 56 13.53 2.23 5.94
N SER A 57 14.79 2.20 5.51
CA SER A 57 15.76 3.22 5.84
C SER A 57 15.50 4.50 5.03
N TRP A 58 14.86 5.48 5.66
CA TRP A 58 14.73 6.83 5.11
C TRP A 58 16.08 7.54 5.03
N THR A 59 17.08 7.14 5.83
CA THR A 59 18.47 7.59 5.71
C THR A 59 19.07 7.29 4.32
N HIS A 60 18.86 6.08 3.80
CA HIS A 60 19.32 5.75 2.44
C HIS A 60 18.59 6.61 1.39
N ILE A 61 17.28 6.81 1.56
CA ILE A 61 16.48 7.61 0.62
C ILE A 61 16.97 9.06 0.60
N LYS A 62 17.21 9.66 1.78
CA LYS A 62 17.78 11.01 1.91
C LYS A 62 19.14 11.13 1.23
N ALA A 63 20.04 10.17 1.47
CA ALA A 63 21.37 10.18 0.87
C ALA A 63 21.31 10.10 -0.67
N VAL A 64 20.38 9.31 -1.23
CA VAL A 64 20.16 9.30 -2.69
C VAL A 64 19.58 10.63 -3.17
N ARG A 65 18.61 11.21 -2.44
CA ARG A 65 17.97 12.49 -2.76
C ARG A 65 18.98 13.64 -2.82
N GLU A 66 19.98 13.65 -1.95
CA GLU A 66 21.05 14.65 -1.94
C GLU A 66 22.05 14.44 -3.11
N ALA A 67 22.14 13.24 -3.66
CA ALA A 67 23.18 12.87 -4.62
C ALA A 67 22.78 12.94 -6.10
N ILE A 68 21.48 13.02 -6.42
CA ILE A 68 20.96 13.06 -7.81
C ILE A 68 20.00 14.24 -8.03
N LYS A 69 19.73 14.57 -9.29
CA LYS A 69 18.93 15.73 -9.70
C LYS A 69 17.49 15.39 -10.07
N VAL A 70 17.25 14.20 -10.62
CA VAL A 70 15.90 13.77 -10.99
C VAL A 70 14.99 13.66 -9.76
N PRO A 71 13.67 13.93 -9.88
CA PRO A 71 12.74 13.78 -8.77
C PRO A 71 12.77 12.36 -8.19
N ILE A 72 12.64 12.28 -6.87
CA ILE A 72 12.58 11.02 -6.14
C ILE A 72 11.23 10.89 -5.44
N PHE A 73 10.64 9.70 -5.54
CA PHE A 73 9.59 9.24 -4.65
C PHE A 73 10.14 8.25 -3.62
N ALA A 74 9.89 8.51 -2.34
CA ALA A 74 10.19 7.57 -1.27
C ALA A 74 9.16 6.43 -1.25
N ASN A 75 9.60 5.20 -0.97
CA ASN A 75 8.72 4.07 -0.78
C ASN A 75 9.15 3.26 0.45
N GLY A 76 8.17 2.73 1.18
CA GLY A 76 8.37 1.92 2.38
C GLY A 76 7.90 2.63 3.65
N ASN A 77 7.09 1.91 4.44
CA ASN A 77 6.51 2.38 5.71
C ASN A 77 5.66 3.67 5.60
N ILE A 78 4.90 3.84 4.50
CA ILE A 78 3.88 4.89 4.35
C ILE A 78 2.49 4.27 4.56
N GLN A 79 1.95 4.38 5.78
CA GLN A 79 0.69 3.74 6.18
C GLN A 79 -0.45 4.73 6.40
N CYS A 80 -0.14 5.98 6.73
CA CYS A 80 -1.09 7.08 6.92
C CYS A 80 -0.60 8.37 6.25
N ILE A 81 -1.48 9.38 6.18
CA ILE A 81 -1.10 10.71 5.66
C ILE A 81 0.03 11.35 6.49
N GLN A 82 0.07 11.11 7.80
CA GLN A 82 1.13 11.61 8.68
C GLN A 82 2.50 10.98 8.34
N ASP A 83 2.54 9.73 7.87
CA ASP A 83 3.78 9.13 7.39
C ASP A 83 4.26 9.80 6.09
N VAL A 84 3.35 10.29 5.24
CA VAL A 84 3.68 11.04 4.03
C VAL A 84 4.41 12.33 4.41
N GLU A 85 3.82 13.11 5.31
CA GLU A 85 4.35 14.38 5.79
C GLU A 85 5.73 14.20 6.42
N ARG A 86 5.84 13.27 7.37
CA ARG A 86 7.11 12.93 8.03
C ARG A 86 8.18 12.45 7.05
N CYS A 87 7.82 11.59 6.11
CA CYS A 87 8.78 11.08 5.14
C CYS A 87 9.35 12.19 4.27
N ILE A 88 8.50 13.11 3.80
CA ILE A 88 8.93 14.26 3.00
C ILE A 88 9.81 15.20 3.83
N GLU A 89 9.43 15.51 5.07
CA GLU A 89 10.21 16.35 5.97
C GLU A 89 11.60 15.75 6.26
N GLU A 90 11.67 14.47 6.60
CA GLU A 90 12.92 13.81 6.99
C GLU A 90 13.88 13.61 5.80
N THR A 91 13.34 13.35 4.60
CA THR A 91 14.14 12.94 3.42
C THR A 91 14.30 14.00 2.34
N GLY A 92 13.45 15.04 2.30
CA GLY A 92 13.47 16.08 1.27
C GLY A 92 13.07 15.61 -0.14
N VAL A 93 12.40 14.45 -0.25
CA VAL A 93 11.90 13.91 -1.53
C VAL A 93 10.71 14.69 -2.06
N GLN A 94 10.44 14.59 -3.37
CA GLN A 94 9.33 15.29 -4.03
C GLN A 94 7.98 14.60 -3.87
N GLY A 95 7.95 13.37 -3.36
CA GLY A 95 6.73 12.64 -3.14
C GLY A 95 6.98 11.28 -2.52
N VAL A 96 5.89 10.55 -2.30
CA VAL A 96 5.93 9.21 -1.73
C VAL A 96 5.09 8.25 -2.55
N MET A 97 5.39 6.96 -2.40
CA MET A 97 4.59 5.86 -2.94
C MET A 97 4.20 4.98 -1.76
N SER A 98 2.89 4.89 -1.48
CA SER A 98 2.34 3.85 -0.61
C SER A 98 2.00 2.61 -1.43
N ALA A 99 2.07 1.44 -0.80
CA ALA A 99 1.65 0.18 -1.39
C ALA A 99 0.75 -0.57 -0.41
N GLU A 100 1.31 -1.01 0.72
CA GLU A 100 0.54 -1.75 1.71
C GLU A 100 -0.49 -0.87 2.44
N GLY A 101 -0.13 0.36 2.83
CA GLY A 101 -1.09 1.31 3.42
C GLY A 101 -2.28 1.57 2.51
N ASN A 102 -2.04 1.73 1.20
CA ASN A 102 -3.09 1.92 0.20
C ASN A 102 -4.00 0.69 0.01
N LEU A 103 -3.51 -0.53 0.29
CA LEU A 103 -4.34 -1.74 0.25
C LEU A 103 -5.27 -1.84 1.47
N PHE A 104 -4.87 -1.27 2.62
CA PHE A 104 -5.69 -1.20 3.82
C PHE A 104 -6.68 -0.05 3.76
N ASN A 105 -6.24 1.11 3.29
CA ASN A 105 -7.04 2.31 3.12
C ASN A 105 -6.70 2.99 1.78
N PRO A 106 -7.54 2.82 0.73
CA PRO A 106 -7.37 3.50 -0.55
C PRO A 106 -7.42 5.03 -0.45
N PHE A 107 -7.99 5.57 0.62
CA PHE A 107 -8.14 7.00 0.87
C PHE A 107 -6.94 7.62 1.64
N ILE A 108 -5.83 6.90 1.77
CA ILE A 108 -4.64 7.36 2.52
C ILE A 108 -4.19 8.78 2.12
N PHE A 109 -4.32 9.16 0.85
CA PHE A 109 -3.92 10.48 0.35
C PHE A 109 -4.98 11.57 0.54
N GLU A 110 -6.22 11.21 0.84
CA GLU A 110 -7.27 12.16 1.25
C GLU A 110 -7.24 12.42 2.76
N GLY A 111 -6.50 11.62 3.52
CA GLY A 111 -6.39 11.75 4.97
C GLY A 111 -7.64 11.31 5.73
N CYS A 112 -8.58 10.62 5.07
CA CYS A 112 -9.78 10.07 5.69
C CYS A 112 -9.66 8.55 5.91
N TYR A 113 -10.45 8.05 6.87
CA TYR A 113 -10.48 6.64 7.27
C TYR A 113 -11.93 6.17 7.33
N PRO A 114 -12.58 6.00 6.17
CA PRO A 114 -13.94 5.49 6.15
C PRO A 114 -13.95 4.05 6.70
N PRO A 115 -15.09 3.59 7.23
CA PRO A 115 -15.27 2.19 7.55
C PRO A 115 -14.94 1.30 6.35
N SER A 116 -14.22 0.19 6.55
CA SER A 116 -13.71 -0.67 5.46
C SER A 116 -14.77 -1.16 4.47
N TRP A 117 -16.06 -1.18 4.84
CA TRP A 117 -17.13 -1.55 3.93
C TRP A 117 -17.40 -0.51 2.84
N GLU A 118 -17.14 0.78 3.06
CA GLU A 118 -17.36 1.81 2.04
C GLU A 118 -16.43 1.65 0.82
N PRO A 119 -15.08 1.62 0.97
CA PRO A 119 -14.18 1.32 -0.15
C PRO A 119 -14.42 -0.08 -0.72
N ALA A 120 -14.88 -1.05 0.07
CA ALA A 120 -15.16 -2.38 -0.42
C ALA A 120 -16.40 -2.42 -1.32
N GLU A 121 -17.49 -1.73 -0.93
CA GLU A 121 -18.70 -1.58 -1.75
C GLU A 121 -18.36 -0.87 -3.07
N GLU A 122 -17.66 0.27 -3.00
CA GLU A 122 -17.21 1.01 -4.19
C GLU A 122 -16.30 0.17 -5.10
N TYR A 123 -15.34 -0.56 -4.51
CA TYR A 123 -14.46 -1.45 -5.25
C TYR A 123 -15.24 -2.56 -5.96
N LEU A 124 -16.25 -3.16 -5.31
CA LEU A 124 -17.07 -4.20 -5.92
C LEU A 124 -17.97 -3.64 -7.04
N ASP A 125 -18.47 -2.41 -6.91
CA ASP A 125 -19.17 -1.71 -8.00
C ASP A 125 -18.24 -1.49 -9.21
N LEU A 126 -16.98 -1.12 -8.97
CA LEU A 126 -15.97 -1.00 -10.02
C LEU A 126 -15.65 -2.33 -10.68
N VAL A 127 -15.61 -3.43 -9.92
CA VAL A 127 -15.37 -4.79 -10.45
C VAL A 127 -16.52 -5.25 -11.34
N GLU A 128 -17.76 -4.91 -11.01
CA GLU A 128 -18.91 -5.21 -11.89
C GLU A 128 -18.80 -4.47 -13.23
N LYS A 129 -18.33 -3.21 -13.20
CA LYS A 129 -18.08 -2.42 -14.41
C LYS A 129 -16.85 -2.89 -15.18
N TYR A 130 -15.81 -3.32 -14.47
CA TYR A 130 -14.51 -3.72 -14.99
C TYR A 130 -14.10 -5.07 -14.40
N PRO A 131 -14.57 -6.19 -14.99
CA PRO A 131 -14.37 -7.53 -14.43
C PRO A 131 -12.91 -7.86 -14.14
N ALA A 132 -12.66 -8.38 -12.94
CA ALA A 132 -11.35 -8.80 -12.47
C ALA A 132 -11.35 -10.28 -12.06
N PRO A 133 -10.20 -10.98 -12.13
CA PRO A 133 -10.08 -12.34 -11.60
C PRO A 133 -10.50 -12.42 -10.12
N PRO A 134 -11.27 -13.44 -9.70
CA PRO A 134 -11.71 -13.60 -8.31
C PRO A 134 -10.58 -13.62 -7.28
N SER A 135 -9.39 -14.12 -7.67
CA SER A 135 -8.21 -14.10 -6.79
C SER A 135 -7.74 -12.68 -6.44
N TYR A 136 -7.92 -11.71 -7.34
CA TYR A 136 -7.54 -10.32 -7.11
C TYR A 136 -8.56 -9.63 -6.21
N ILE A 137 -9.85 -9.84 -6.49
CA ILE A 137 -10.96 -9.35 -5.67
C ILE A 137 -10.81 -9.85 -4.23
N ARG A 138 -10.59 -11.15 -4.07
CA ARG A 138 -10.34 -11.77 -2.76
C ARG A 138 -9.14 -11.15 -2.06
N GLY A 139 -8.02 -10.98 -2.76
CA GLY A 139 -6.81 -10.37 -2.22
C GLY A 139 -7.03 -8.95 -1.69
N HIS A 140 -7.77 -8.12 -2.44
CA HIS A 140 -8.10 -6.76 -2.02
C HIS A 140 -9.06 -6.73 -0.83
N LEU A 141 -10.10 -7.57 -0.83
CA LEU A 141 -11.02 -7.65 0.32
C LEU A 141 -10.32 -8.14 1.60
N PHE A 142 -9.39 -9.09 1.50
CA PHE A 142 -8.57 -9.49 2.64
C PHE A 142 -7.72 -8.34 3.20
N LYS A 143 -7.27 -7.42 2.34
CA LYS A 143 -6.52 -6.25 2.78
C LYS A 143 -7.45 -5.19 3.37
N LEU A 144 -8.51 -4.78 2.68
CA LEU A 144 -9.47 -3.79 3.18
C LEU A 144 -10.03 -4.16 4.56
N PHE A 145 -10.33 -5.44 4.79
CA PHE A 145 -10.84 -5.95 6.05
C PHE A 145 -9.79 -6.65 6.91
N GLN A 146 -8.49 -6.43 6.70
CA GLN A 146 -7.42 -7.12 7.42
C GLN A 146 -7.64 -7.11 8.94
N GLN A 147 -7.93 -5.94 9.52
CA GLN A 147 -8.11 -5.79 10.96
C GLN A 147 -9.36 -6.51 11.46
N THR A 148 -10.42 -6.51 10.65
CA THR A 148 -11.70 -7.15 10.98
C THR A 148 -11.62 -8.67 10.84
N LEU A 149 -11.11 -9.18 9.72
CA LEU A 149 -10.99 -10.62 9.42
C LEU A 149 -9.92 -11.35 10.23
N CYS A 150 -9.06 -10.63 10.96
CA CYS A 150 -8.13 -11.22 11.92
C CYS A 150 -8.78 -11.53 13.27
N ARG A 151 -9.99 -11.02 13.53
CA ARG A 151 -10.68 -11.22 14.81
C ARG A 151 -11.37 -12.60 14.83
N PRO A 152 -11.27 -13.37 15.93
CA PRO A 152 -11.85 -14.72 16.01
C PRO A 152 -13.35 -14.77 15.72
N GLU A 153 -14.10 -13.75 16.14
CA GLU A 153 -15.54 -13.68 15.91
C GLU A 153 -15.93 -13.55 14.42
N ASN A 154 -14.97 -13.27 13.53
CA ASN A 154 -15.20 -13.16 12.08
C ASN A 154 -14.62 -14.36 11.30
N ALA A 155 -14.43 -15.50 11.97
CA ALA A 155 -13.89 -16.70 11.36
C ALA A 155 -14.73 -17.20 10.18
N ASP A 156 -16.06 -17.06 10.28
CA ASP A 156 -16.99 -17.48 9.23
C ASP A 156 -16.87 -16.60 7.98
N GLU A 157 -16.88 -15.27 8.13
CA GLU A 157 -16.69 -14.33 7.02
C GLU A 157 -15.33 -14.53 6.35
N ARG A 158 -14.30 -14.78 7.16
CA ARG A 158 -12.95 -15.10 6.67
C ARG A 158 -12.94 -16.39 5.86
N ALA A 159 -13.62 -17.44 6.33
CA ALA A 159 -13.71 -18.73 5.65
C ALA A 159 -14.52 -18.63 4.34
N ILE A 160 -15.62 -17.88 4.34
CA ILE A 160 -16.42 -17.60 3.14
C ILE A 160 -15.57 -16.88 2.09
N LEU A 161 -14.87 -15.82 2.48
CA LEU A 161 -14.00 -15.07 1.57
C LEU A 161 -12.85 -15.93 1.03
N ALA A 162 -12.28 -16.81 1.86
CA ALA A 162 -11.17 -17.69 1.47
C ALA A 162 -11.59 -18.75 0.43
N SER A 163 -12.77 -19.34 0.60
CA SER A 163 -13.21 -20.53 -0.15
C SER A 163 -14.04 -20.21 -1.39
N ASN A 164 -14.66 -19.03 -1.46
CA ASN A 164 -15.58 -18.68 -2.56
C ASN A 164 -14.93 -17.71 -3.57
N SER A 165 -15.53 -17.65 -4.77
CA SER A 165 -15.03 -16.85 -5.90
C SER A 165 -16.13 -16.15 -6.71
N THR A 166 -17.35 -16.05 -6.17
CA THR A 166 -18.46 -15.37 -6.84
C THR A 166 -18.66 -13.96 -6.28
N MET A 167 -19.23 -13.06 -7.10
CA MET A 167 -19.57 -11.71 -6.66
C MET A 167 -20.57 -11.71 -5.51
N ASP A 168 -21.56 -12.61 -5.53
CA ASP A 168 -22.54 -12.75 -4.43
C ASP A 168 -21.85 -13.07 -3.11
N CYS A 169 -20.88 -13.98 -3.10
CA CYS A 169 -20.11 -14.29 -1.90
C CYS A 169 -19.28 -13.10 -1.41
N PHE A 170 -18.69 -12.33 -2.34
CA PHE A 170 -17.92 -11.14 -1.98
C PHE A 170 -18.81 -10.06 -1.35
N ARG A 171 -19.97 -9.77 -1.96
CA ARG A 171 -20.96 -8.82 -1.44
C ARG A 171 -21.52 -9.28 -0.09
N GLU A 172 -21.77 -10.58 0.06
CA GLU A 172 -22.28 -11.14 1.31
C GLU A 172 -21.30 -10.95 2.47
N VAL A 173 -20.01 -11.17 2.25
CA VAL A 173 -18.99 -10.91 3.29
C VAL A 173 -18.97 -9.43 3.68
N VAL A 174 -18.99 -8.52 2.72
CA VAL A 174 -19.03 -7.07 2.98
C VAL A 174 -20.28 -6.70 3.78
N ARG A 175 -21.45 -7.20 3.38
CA ARG A 175 -22.73 -6.98 4.05
C ARG A 175 -22.71 -7.46 5.49
N ARG A 176 -22.28 -8.70 5.75
CA ARG A 176 -22.20 -9.27 7.11
C ARG A 176 -21.30 -8.43 8.02
N LEU A 177 -20.12 -8.05 7.53
CA LEU A 177 -19.19 -7.22 8.30
C LEU A 177 -19.78 -5.83 8.57
N LYS A 178 -20.42 -5.20 7.58
CA LYS A 178 -21.12 -3.92 7.76
C LYS A 178 -22.23 -4.02 8.81
N GLU A 179 -23.14 -4.98 8.69
CA GLU A 179 -24.25 -5.17 9.63
C GLU A 179 -23.75 -5.40 11.07
N LYS A 180 -22.68 -6.19 11.23
CA LYS A 180 -22.08 -6.49 12.53
C LYS A 180 -21.44 -5.25 13.18
N TYR A 181 -20.75 -4.41 12.40
CA TYR A 181 -19.93 -3.33 12.93
C TYR A 181 -20.57 -1.93 12.84
N LEU A 182 -21.60 -1.74 12.03
CA LEU A 182 -22.29 -0.46 11.86
C LEU A 182 -22.85 0.10 13.19
N PRO A 183 -23.52 -0.67 14.07
CA PRO A 183 -24.01 -0.14 15.33
C PRO A 183 -22.90 0.40 16.26
N PHE A 184 -21.70 -0.17 16.19
CA PHE A 184 -20.53 0.31 16.93
C PHE A 184 -19.99 1.60 16.31
N HIS A 185 -19.89 1.65 14.98
CA HIS A 185 -19.44 2.83 14.24
C HIS A 185 -20.36 4.04 14.46
N GLU A 186 -21.68 3.83 14.51
CA GLU A 186 -22.68 4.88 14.79
C GLU A 186 -22.80 5.24 16.28
N GLY A 187 -22.02 4.57 17.16
CA GLY A 187 -22.08 4.81 18.61
C GLY A 187 -23.35 4.31 19.30
N LYS A 188 -24.18 3.50 18.62
CA LYS A 188 -25.40 2.89 19.19
C LYS A 188 -25.07 1.77 20.18
N VAL A 189 -23.95 1.08 19.98
CA VAL A 189 -23.45 0.03 20.86
C VAL A 189 -22.03 0.37 21.27
N ARG A 190 -21.72 0.25 22.56
CA ARG A 190 -20.33 0.36 23.04
C ARG A 190 -19.60 -0.94 22.79
N TRP A 191 -18.41 -0.84 22.22
CA TRP A 191 -17.51 -1.98 22.14
C TRP A 191 -17.07 -2.37 23.56
N GLN A 192 -17.36 -3.59 23.96
CA GLN A 192 -16.79 -4.21 25.16
C GLN A 192 -15.85 -5.29 24.66
N CYS A 193 -14.55 -5.14 24.91
CA CYS A 193 -13.61 -6.22 24.66
C CYS A 193 -13.94 -7.34 25.66
N GLU A 194 -14.41 -8.48 25.18
CA GLU A 194 -14.43 -9.68 26.01
C GLU A 194 -12.96 -10.06 26.29
N ASN A 195 -12.59 -9.97 27.58
CA ASN A 195 -11.29 -10.20 28.20
C ASN A 195 -10.36 -8.97 28.32
N GLU A 196 -10.61 -8.15 29.35
CA GLU A 196 -9.57 -7.68 30.27
C GLU A 196 -9.65 -8.49 31.57
#